data_AF-A0A954I6F0-F1
#
_entry.id   AF-A0A954I6F0-F1
#
_cell.length_a   1.000
_cell.length_b   1.000
_cell.length_c   1.000
_cell.angle_alpha   90.00
_cell.angle_beta   90.00
_cell.angle_gamma   90.00
#
_symmetry.space_group_name_H-M   'P 1'
#
loop_
_entity.id
_entity.type
_entity.pdbx_description
1 polymer ?
#
loop_
_entity_poly.entity_id
_entity_poly.type
_entity_poly.pdbx_seq_one_letter_code
_entity_poly.pdbx_strand_id
1 'polypeptide(L)'
;FQIMDPDELDFPFRQWTQFSCLERSGVRHLVDPAQLRRAYLDKLQQFREQLTNGCNRHRISLIPLTTDQSHADALAEWVALRRRTV
;
A
#
# COMPACT_ATOMS: atom_id res chain seq x y z
N PHE A 1 -10.40 -4.91 -3.35
CA PHE A 1 -8.98 -4.82 -3.75
C PHE A 1 -8.30 -3.77 -2.88
N GLN A 2 -7.06 -4.02 -2.47
CA GLN A 2 -6.17 -3.02 -1.89
C GLN A 2 -5.14 -2.71 -2.97
N ILE A 3 -5.24 -1.54 -3.59
CA ILE A 3 -4.34 -1.10 -4.66
C ILE A 3 -3.19 -0.31 -4.02
N MET A 4 -1.96 -0.64 -4.40
CA MET A 4 -0.73 -0.03 -3.90
C MET A 4 0.18 0.32 -5.08
N ASP A 5 1.01 1.34 -4.96
CA ASP A 5 2.13 1.51 -5.88
C ASP A 5 3.31 0.58 -5.47
N PRO A 6 4.04 -0.06 -6.40
CA PRO A 6 5.26 -0.82 -6.09
C PRO A 6 6.26 -0.02 -5.24
N ASP A 7 6.38 1.28 -5.51
CA ASP A 7 7.29 2.15 -4.78
C ASP A 7 6.87 2.33 -3.32
N GLU A 8 5.59 2.14 -2.98
CA GLU A 8 5.14 2.14 -1.59
C GLU A 8 5.59 0.88 -0.83
N LEU A 9 5.72 -0.26 -1.52
CA LEU A 9 6.15 -1.52 -0.92
C LEU A 9 7.67 -1.57 -0.75
N ASP A 10 8.41 -1.18 -1.78
CA ASP A 10 9.87 -1.28 -1.79
C ASP A 10 10.58 -0.02 -1.32
N PHE A 11 9.88 1.11 -1.34
CA PHE A 11 10.34 2.44 -0.95
C PHE A 11 11.78 2.73 -1.46
N PRO A 12 11.99 2.75 -2.79
CA PRO A 12 13.33 2.86 -3.39
C PRO A 12 13.92 4.28 -3.36
N PHE A 13 13.35 5.19 -2.55
CA PHE A 13 13.84 6.56 -2.38
C PHE A 13 15.11 6.58 -1.55
N ARG A 14 16.24 6.92 -2.18
CA ARG A 14 17.57 6.98 -1.54
C ARG A 14 18.14 8.40 -1.42
N GLN A 15 17.50 9.37 -2.05
CA GLN A 15 17.94 10.77 -2.08
C GLN A 15 17.16 11.59 -1.06
N TRP A 16 17.79 12.65 -0.57
CA TRP A 16 17.11 13.67 0.23
C TRP A 16 15.88 14.17 -0.52
N THR A 17 14.71 13.96 0.08
CA THR A 17 13.43 14.25 -0.56
C THR A 17 12.73 15.36 0.21
N GLN A 18 12.33 16.41 -0.49
CA GLN A 18 11.60 17.53 0.08
C GLN A 18 10.09 17.30 -0.12
N PHE A 19 9.39 17.05 0.97
CA PHE A 19 7.94 16.91 0.97
C PHE A 19 7.28 18.28 1.04
N SER A 20 6.31 18.53 0.17
CA SER A 20 5.47 19.73 0.24
C SER A 20 4.16 19.35 0.92
N CYS A 21 3.79 20.08 1.97
CA CYS A 21 2.50 19.89 2.61
C CYS A 21 1.39 20.39 1.67
N LEU A 22 0.45 19.51 1.32
CA LEU A 22 -0.69 19.88 0.46
C LEU A 22 -1.78 20.61 1.23
N GLU A 23 -1.82 20.46 2.56
CA GLU A 23 -2.80 21.10 3.44
C GLU A 23 -2.41 22.53 3.83
N ARG A 24 -1.10 22.82 3.90
CA ARG A 24 -0.55 24.13 4.26
C ARG A 24 0.47 24.58 3.23
N SER A 25 0.09 25.57 2.43
CA SER A 25 0.98 26.18 1.45
C SER A 25 2.25 26.73 2.11
N GLY A 26 3.39 26.53 1.47
CA GLY A 26 4.70 26.99 1.96
C GLY A 26 5.38 26.08 2.99
N VAL A 27 4.67 25.11 3.58
CA VAL A 27 5.29 24.13 4.49
C VAL A 27 6.00 23.05 3.68
N ARG A 28 7.31 22.94 3.90
CA ARG A 28 8.18 21.95 3.26
C ARG A 28 8.99 21.23 4.33
N HIS A 29 9.04 19.90 4.24
CA HIS A 29 9.82 19.06 5.14
C HIS A 29 10.95 18.41 4.36
N LEU A 30 12.17 18.64 4.80
CA LEU A 30 13.35 17.96 4.28
C LEU A 30 13.61 16.77 5.19
N VAL A 31 13.46 15.56 4.65
CA VAL A 31 13.40 14.32 5.45
C VAL A 31 14.52 13.39 5.03
N ASP A 32 15.15 12.75 6.01
CA ASP A 32 16.09 11.66 5.75
C ASP A 32 15.31 10.47 5.14
N PRO A 33 15.64 10.06 3.90
CA PRO A 33 14.94 8.97 3.23
C PRO A 33 15.03 7.64 3.99
N ALA A 34 16.12 7.37 4.71
CA ALA A 34 16.27 6.12 5.46
C ALA A 34 15.33 6.07 6.67
N GLN A 35 15.23 7.17 7.41
CA GLN A 35 14.30 7.29 8.53
C GLN A 35 12.85 7.25 8.06
N LEU A 36 12.54 7.96 6.97
CA LEU A 36 11.21 7.99 6.37
C LEU A 36 10.79 6.61 5.86
N ARG A 37 11.67 5.91 5.14
CA ARG A 37 11.45 4.53 4.68
C ARG A 37 11.04 3.64 5.84
N ARG A 38 11.83 3.67 6.93
CA ARG A 38 11.58 2.81 8.08
C ARG A 38 10.22 3.12 8.70
N ALA A 39 9.95 4.39 8.98
CA ALA A 39 8.69 4.82 9.57
C ALA A 39 7.48 4.50 8.68
N TYR A 40 7.58 4.72 7.37
CA TYR A 40 6.51 4.44 6.42
C TYR A 40 6.21 2.95 6.34
N LEU A 41 7.23 2.09 6.17
CA LEU A 41 7.04 0.64 6.08
C LEU A 41 6.49 0.05 7.39
N ASP A 42 6.96 0.52 8.54
CA ASP A 42 6.45 0.10 9.85
C ASP A 42 4.96 0.47 10.00
N LYS A 43 4.56 1.68 9.55
CA LYS A 43 3.15 2.12 9.56
C LYS A 43 2.29 1.37 8.55
N LEU A 44 2.83 1.12 7.36
CA LEU A 44 2.14 0.35 6.32
C LEU A 44 1.86 -1.08 6.80
N GLN A 45 2.83 -1.73 7.44
CA GLN A 45 2.63 -3.05 8.02
C GLN A 45 1.51 -3.04 9.07
N GLN A 46 1.56 -2.12 10.03
CA GLN A 46 0.51 -1.97 11.06
C GLN A 46 -0.87 -1.78 10.44
N PHE A 47 -0.97 -0.93 9.42
CA PHE A 47 -2.23 -0.69 8.71
C PHE A 47 -2.73 -1.95 7.98
N ARG A 48 -1.84 -2.67 7.28
CA ARG A 48 -2.20 -3.91 6.57
C ARG A 48 -2.69 -5.00 7.52
N GLU A 49 -2.05 -5.14 8.68
CA GLU A 49 -2.48 -6.08 9.71
C GLU A 49 -3.89 -5.74 10.22
N GLN A 50 -4.14 -4.47 10.55
CA GLN A 50 -5.45 -4.00 10.98
C GLN A 50 -6.53 -4.21 9.91
N LEU A 51 -6.21 -3.86 8.66
CA LEU A 51 -7.12 -4.02 7.53
C LEU A 51 -7.44 -5.50 7.29
N THR A 52 -6.43 -6.37 7.27
CA THR A 52 -6.59 -7.82 7.06
C THR A 52 -7.44 -8.43 8.17
N ASN A 53 -7.17 -8.08 9.43
CA ASN A 53 -7.94 -8.55 10.57
C ASN A 53 -9.41 -8.09 10.51
N GLY A 54 -9.64 -6.82 10.12
CA GLY A 54 -10.98 -6.28 9.89
C GLY A 54 -11.72 -7.04 8.78
N CYS A 55 -11.09 -7.22 7.62
CA CYS A 55 -11.66 -7.95 6.50
C CYS A 55 -12.00 -9.41 6.88
N ASN A 56 -11.09 -10.11 7.56
CA ASN A 56 -11.29 -11.49 8.00
C ASN A 56 -12.50 -11.61 8.95
N ARG A 57 -12.64 -10.69 9.91
CA ARG A 57 -13.78 -10.67 10.84
C ARG A 57 -15.12 -10.55 10.12
N HIS A 58 -15.15 -9.84 8.99
CA HIS A 58 -16.35 -9.62 8.19
C HIS A 58 -16.48 -10.56 6.99
N ARG A 59 -15.63 -11.60 6.88
CA ARG A 59 -15.58 -12.53 5.72
C ARG A 59 -15.39 -11.80 4.38
N ILE A 60 -14.69 -10.69 4.39
CA ILE A 60 -14.35 -9.91 3.20
C ILE A 60 -13.04 -10.45 2.65
N SER A 61 -13.03 -10.84 1.37
CA SER A 61 -11.79 -11.21 0.68
C SER A 61 -10.99 -9.96 0.34
N LEU A 62 -9.86 -9.78 1.01
CA LEU A 62 -8.89 -8.73 0.70
C LEU A 62 -7.88 -9.25 -0.33
N ILE A 63 -7.82 -8.59 -1.49
CA ILE A 63 -6.86 -8.92 -2.56
C ILE A 63 -5.90 -7.73 -2.70
N PRO A 64 -4.62 -7.87 -2.32
CA PRO A 64 -3.61 -6.86 -2.56
C PRO A 64 -3.20 -6.87 -4.03
N LEU A 65 -3.13 -5.69 -4.65
CA LEU A 65 -2.71 -5.48 -6.03
C LEU A 65 -1.72 -4.33 -6.07
N THR A 66 -0.75 -4.42 -6.98
CA THR A 66 0.13 -3.30 -7.32
C THR A 66 -0.24 -2.71 -8.68
N THR A 67 0.03 -1.42 -8.87
CA THR A 67 -0.31 -0.67 -10.10
C THR A 67 0.44 -1.14 -11.36
N ASP A 68 1.54 -1.87 -11.19
CA ASP A 68 2.33 -2.50 -12.26
C ASP A 68 1.80 -3.87 -12.69
N GLN A 69 0.81 -4.43 -12.00
CA GLN A 69 0.21 -5.72 -12.36
C GLN A 69 -0.77 -5.59 -13.53
N SER A 70 -0.82 -6.63 -14.37
CA SER A 70 -1.81 -6.75 -15.42
C SER A 70 -3.22 -6.82 -14.84
N HIS A 71 -4.10 -5.92 -15.30
CA HIS A 71 -5.51 -5.90 -14.93
C HIS A 71 -6.22 -7.23 -15.23
N ALA A 72 -5.84 -7.90 -16.33
CA ALA A 72 -6.44 -9.18 -16.72
C ALA A 72 -6.09 -10.28 -15.72
N ASP A 73 -4.84 -10.34 -15.27
CA ASP A 73 -4.37 -11.34 -14.32
C ASP A 73 -4.99 -11.12 -12.93
N ALA A 74 -5.04 -9.87 -12.49
CA ALA A 74 -5.70 -9.48 -11.23
C ALA A 74 -7.19 -9.87 -11.19
N LEU A 75 -7.92 -9.67 -12.29
CA LEU A 75 -9.32 -10.07 -12.40
C LEU A 75 -9.48 -11.59 -12.45
N ALA A 76 -8.60 -12.29 -13.17
CA ALA A 76 -8.63 -13.75 -13.25
C ALA A 76 -8.42 -14.39 -11.86
N GLU A 77 -7.47 -13.86 -11.07
CA GLU A 77 -7.24 -14.29 -9.69
C GLU A 77 -8.48 -14.06 -8.82
N TRP A 78 -9.10 -12.88 -8.91
CA TRP A 78 -10.33 -12.60 -8.16
C TRP A 78 -11.48 -13.55 -8.51
N VAL A 79 -11.70 -13.84 -9.79
CA VAL A 79 -12.73 -14.81 -10.23
C VAL A 79 -12.43 -16.20 -9.68
N ALA A 80 -11.17 -16.64 -9.72
CA ALA A 80 -10.75 -17.94 -9.20
C ALA A 80 -10.97 -18.04 -7.68
N LEU A 81 -10.63 -16.98 -6.93
CA LEU A 81 -10.85 -16.89 -5.49
C LEU A 81 -12.35 -17.01 -5.16
N ARG A 82 -13.19 -16.26 -5.89
CA ARG A 82 -14.64 -16.28 -5.67
C ARG A 82 -15.27 -17.65 -5.92
N ARG A 83 -14.79 -18.40 -6.92
CA ARG A 83 -15.26 -19.76 -7.21
C ARG A 83 -14.96 -20.77 -6.09
N ARG A 84 -13.95 -20.51 -5.26
CA ARG A 84 -13.55 -21.40 -4.15
C ARG A 84 -14.34 -21.13 -2.86
N THR A 85 -14.90 -19.94 -2.74
CA THR A 85 -15.66 -19.50 -1.55
C THR A 85 -17.17 -19.76 -1.69
N VAL A 86 -17.65 -20.06 -2.91
CA VAL A 86 -19.04 -20.47 -3.22
C VAL A 86 -19.20 -21.97 -3.01
#